data_AF-A0A850P539-F1
#
_entry.id   AF-A0A850P539-F1
#
_cell.length_a   1.000
_cell.length_b   1.000
_cell.length_c   1.000
_cell.angle_alpha   90.00
_cell.angle_beta   90.00
_cell.angle_gamma   90.00
#
_symmetry.space_group_name_H-M   'P 1'
#
loop_
_entity.id
_entity.type
_entity.pdbx_description
1 polymer ?
#
loop_
_entity_poly.entity_id
_entity_poly.type
_entity_poly.pdbx_seq_one_letter_code
_entity_poly.pdbx_strand_id
1 'polypeptide(L)'
;MALVAGVLAGGLQTARADDDDEPKKPSMHQLAAQSGLPKAYRSFEKFRYRPEGDKVIEQPENNRLLFWTRSGQPDGYAEQRGNTIFYYDRNGHAVRVQPLDDD
;
A
#
# COMPACT_ATOMS: atom_id res chain seq x y z
N MET A 1 -42.54 -51.82 22.28
CA MET A 1 -42.51 -50.59 23.09
C MET A 1 -41.32 -50.63 24.04
N ALA A 2 -40.60 -49.52 24.09
CA ALA A 2 -39.60 -49.06 25.07
C ALA A 2 -38.34 -49.92 25.34
N LEU A 3 -37.22 -49.38 24.84
CA LEU A 3 -35.83 -49.68 25.18
C LEU A 3 -35.51 -49.33 26.65
N VAL A 4 -34.65 -50.15 27.23
CA VAL A 4 -34.10 -50.03 28.59
C VAL A 4 -32.85 -49.15 28.57
N ALA A 5 -32.89 -48.14 29.45
CA ALA A 5 -31.87 -47.60 30.35
C ALA A 5 -30.40 -47.42 29.91
N GLY A 6 -29.85 -46.28 30.33
CA GLY A 6 -28.41 -46.13 30.56
C GLY A 6 -27.98 -44.68 30.74
N VAL A 7 -28.25 -44.08 31.90
CA VAL A 7 -27.72 -42.77 32.29
C VAL A 7 -26.35 -42.96 32.95
N LEU A 8 -25.32 -42.31 32.40
CA LEU A 8 -24.09 -41.92 33.10
C LEU A 8 -23.70 -40.53 32.54
N ALA A 9 -24.00 -39.46 33.26
CA ALA A 9 -23.17 -38.87 34.30
C ALA A 9 -22.02 -38.02 33.73
N GLY A 10 -22.16 -36.70 33.90
CA GLY A 10 -21.08 -35.79 34.27
C GLY A 10 -20.03 -35.46 33.21
N GLY A 11 -20.01 -34.19 32.78
CA GLY A 11 -18.84 -33.63 32.10
C GLY A 11 -19.15 -32.39 31.28
N LEU A 12 -19.33 -31.24 31.95
CA LEU A 12 -19.08 -29.95 31.33
C LEU A 12 -17.61 -29.94 30.87
N GLN A 13 -17.34 -29.86 29.57
CA GLN A 13 -16.11 -29.26 29.05
C GLN A 13 -16.10 -29.08 27.53
N THR A 14 -16.00 -27.80 27.17
CA THR A 14 -15.23 -27.23 26.05
C THR A 14 -15.68 -27.57 24.64
N ALA A 15 -16.24 -26.56 23.98
CA ALA A 15 -16.06 -26.33 22.56
C ALA A 15 -14.60 -26.64 22.19
N ARG A 16 -14.40 -27.74 21.47
CA ARG A 16 -13.14 -28.06 20.82
C ARG A 16 -13.16 -27.33 19.49
N ALA A 17 -12.38 -26.25 19.41
CA ALA A 17 -11.85 -25.77 18.16
C ALA A 17 -10.94 -26.87 17.62
N ASP A 18 -11.42 -27.61 16.63
CA ASP A 18 -10.63 -28.57 15.87
C ASP A 18 -10.38 -27.95 14.49
N ASP A 19 -9.13 -27.50 14.32
CA ASP A 19 -8.34 -27.58 13.09
C ASP A 19 -9.06 -27.43 11.74
N ASP A 20 -9.36 -26.19 11.35
CA ASP A 20 -9.43 -25.82 9.94
C ASP A 20 -8.00 -25.55 9.42
N ASP A 21 -7.21 -26.62 9.28
CA ASP A 21 -6.00 -26.63 8.42
C ASP A 21 -6.42 -26.77 6.95
N GLU A 22 -7.31 -25.87 6.53
CA GLU A 22 -7.64 -25.66 5.12
C GLU A 22 -6.61 -24.65 4.58
N PRO A 23 -5.93 -24.91 3.45
CA PRO A 23 -4.97 -23.97 2.90
C PRO A 23 -5.69 -22.65 2.63
N LYS A 24 -5.48 -21.67 3.51
CA LYS A 24 -6.14 -20.36 3.45
C LYS A 24 -5.86 -19.79 2.07
N LYS A 25 -6.90 -19.71 1.26
CA LYS A 25 -6.85 -19.09 -0.06
C LYS A 25 -6.16 -17.74 0.10
N PRO A 26 -5.12 -17.45 -0.69
CA PRO A 26 -4.37 -16.23 -0.54
C PRO A 26 -5.33 -15.04 -0.59
N SER A 27 -5.20 -14.13 0.38
CA SER A 27 -6.05 -12.95 0.41
C SER A 27 -5.85 -12.13 -0.87
N MET A 28 -6.83 -11.32 -1.26
CA MET A 28 -6.69 -10.40 -2.41
C MET A 28 -5.39 -9.58 -2.35
N HIS A 29 -4.92 -9.23 -1.15
CA HIS A 29 -3.68 -8.51 -0.94
C HIS A 29 -2.43 -9.37 -1.21
N GLN A 30 -2.47 -10.66 -0.86
CA GLN A 30 -1.39 -11.61 -1.14
C GLN A 30 -1.33 -11.97 -2.64
N LEU A 31 -2.48 -12.07 -3.31
CA LEU A 31 -2.55 -12.24 -4.75
C LEU A 31 -1.97 -11.04 -5.51
N ALA A 32 -2.20 -9.81 -5.01
CA ALA A 32 -1.58 -8.61 -5.58
C ALA A 32 -0.05 -8.62 -5.40
N ALA A 33 0.45 -9.06 -4.25
CA ALA A 33 1.90 -9.17 -3.99
C ALA A 33 2.58 -10.27 -4.84
N GLN A 34 1.86 -11.35 -5.14
CA GLN A 34 2.31 -12.46 -6.00
C GLN A 34 2.04 -12.22 -7.48
N SER A 35 1.37 -11.12 -7.83
CA SER A 35 1.18 -10.78 -9.24
C SER A 35 2.57 -10.50 -9.81
N GLY A 36 3.04 -11.37 -10.72
CA GLY A 36 4.27 -11.16 -11.50
C GLY A 36 4.18 -9.99 -12.47
N LEU A 37 3.21 -9.09 -12.25
CA LEU A 37 3.13 -7.82 -12.93
C LEU A 37 4.39 -7.05 -12.55
N PRO A 38 5.11 -6.51 -13.55
CA PRO A 38 6.20 -5.60 -13.25
C PRO A 38 5.61 -4.51 -12.37
N LYS A 39 6.03 -4.44 -11.10
CA LYS A 39 5.83 -3.25 -10.28
C LYS A 39 6.30 -2.13 -11.18
N ALA A 40 5.42 -1.17 -11.46
CA ALA A 40 5.75 -0.02 -12.29
C ALA A 40 6.86 0.75 -11.58
N TYR A 41 8.09 0.26 -11.72
CA TYR A 41 9.30 0.82 -11.18
C TYR A 41 9.62 1.95 -12.13
N ARG A 42 8.89 3.05 -11.93
CA ARG A 42 9.11 4.27 -12.67
C ARG A 42 10.26 4.94 -11.95
N SER A 43 11.41 5.01 -12.61
CA SER A 43 12.60 5.65 -12.05
C SER A 43 12.28 7.13 -11.77
N PHE A 44 12.16 7.49 -10.50
CA PHE A 44 11.95 8.88 -10.07
C PHE A 44 13.23 9.72 -10.12
N GLU A 45 14.30 9.18 -10.70
CA GLU A 45 15.54 9.87 -11.05
C GLU A 45 15.30 11.08 -11.97
N LYS A 46 14.18 11.09 -12.72
CA LYS A 46 13.80 12.20 -13.60
C LYS A 46 13.43 13.48 -12.84
N PHE A 47 13.14 13.41 -11.54
CA PHE A 47 12.79 14.56 -10.71
C PHE A 47 14.06 15.26 -10.23
N ARG A 48 14.42 16.38 -10.87
CA ARG A 48 15.66 17.12 -10.59
C ARG A 48 15.56 18.01 -9.35
N TYR A 49 14.36 18.41 -8.95
CA TYR A 49 14.14 19.27 -7.80
C TYR A 49 13.63 18.46 -6.60
N ARG A 50 14.30 18.61 -5.46
CA ARG A 50 13.85 18.13 -4.15
C ARG A 50 13.93 19.31 -3.19
N PRO A 51 12.81 19.74 -2.58
CA PRO A 51 12.84 20.82 -1.60
C PRO A 51 13.73 20.44 -0.41
N GLU A 52 14.24 21.44 0.32
CA GLU A 52 15.06 21.22 1.51
C GLU A 52 14.22 20.57 2.62
N GLY A 53 14.18 19.23 2.62
CA GLY A 53 13.37 18.44 3.52
C GLY A 53 13.73 16.96 3.45
N ASP A 54 13.72 16.33 4.62
CA ASP A 54 14.38 15.02 4.86
C ASP A 54 13.64 13.82 4.23
N LYS A 55 12.40 13.97 3.73
CA LYS A 55 11.61 12.81 3.28
C LYS A 55 10.88 13.02 1.96
N VAL A 56 11.27 12.21 0.99
CA VAL A 56 10.58 12.01 -0.29
C VAL A 56 9.89 10.65 -0.24
N ILE A 57 8.60 10.62 -0.55
CA ILE A 57 7.83 9.38 -0.66
C ILE A 57 7.41 9.21 -2.11
N GLU A 58 7.81 8.08 -2.70
CA GLU A 58 7.47 7.73 -4.07
C GLU A 58 6.09 7.06 -4.14
N GLN A 59 5.22 7.55 -5.02
CA GLN A 59 3.92 6.98 -5.35
C GLN A 59 3.90 6.59 -6.83
N PRO A 60 4.51 5.45 -7.21
CA PRO A 60 4.55 4.97 -8.59
C PRO A 60 3.16 4.74 -9.19
N GLU A 61 2.18 4.37 -8.37
CA GLU A 61 0.79 4.20 -8.77
C GLU A 61 0.15 5.49 -9.32
N ASN A 62 0.60 6.65 -8.83
CA ASN A 62 0.06 7.96 -9.16
C ASN A 62 1.05 8.82 -9.96
N ASN A 63 2.19 8.27 -10.40
CA ASN A 63 3.30 9.01 -11.01
C ASN A 63 3.70 10.27 -10.21
N ARG A 64 3.74 10.15 -8.88
CA ARG A 64 3.89 11.30 -7.98
C ARG A 64 4.97 11.08 -6.93
N LEU A 65 5.66 12.14 -6.55
CA LEU A 65 6.50 12.25 -5.37
C LEU A 65 5.81 13.12 -4.33
N LEU A 66 5.77 12.69 -3.07
CA LEU A 66 5.38 13.55 -1.96
C LEU A 66 6.63 14.08 -1.27
N PHE A 67 6.59 15.37 -0.93
CA PHE A 67 7.63 16.03 -0.17
C PHE A 67 7.13 16.28 1.25
N TRP A 68 7.94 15.89 2.22
CA TRP A 68 7.63 16.05 3.63
C TRP A 68 8.77 16.82 4.30
N THR A 69 8.39 17.81 5.09
CA THR A 69 9.30 18.54 5.96
C THR A 69 9.88 17.61 7.03
N ARG A 70 11.01 18.00 7.61
CA ARG A 70 11.63 17.27 8.72
C ARG A 70 10.73 17.16 9.97
N SER A 71 9.77 18.07 10.13
CA SER A 71 8.76 18.02 11.20
C SER A 71 7.60 17.05 10.92
N GLY A 72 7.60 16.40 9.75
CA GLY A 72 6.56 15.45 9.35
C GLY A 72 5.30 16.11 8.79
N GLN A 73 5.35 17.38 8.40
CA GLN A 73 4.25 18.02 7.66
C GLN A 73 4.44 17.86 6.14
N PRO A 74 3.33 17.75 5.37
CA PRO A 74 3.40 17.76 3.92
C PRO A 74 3.89 19.13 3.43
N ASP A 75 5.00 19.12 2.69
CA ASP A 75 5.61 20.32 2.12
C ASP A 75 5.09 20.61 0.71
N GLY A 76 4.72 19.55 0.00
CA GLY A 76 4.20 19.61 -1.35
C GLY A 76 4.28 18.26 -2.05
N TYR A 77 4.12 18.28 -3.37
CA TYR A 77 4.26 17.09 -4.18
C TYR A 77 4.71 17.43 -5.59
N ALA A 78 5.29 16.46 -6.29
CA ALA A 78 5.59 16.58 -7.71
C ALA A 78 4.86 15.48 -8.49
N GLU A 79 4.21 15.85 -9.57
CA GLU A 79 3.44 14.92 -10.41
C GLU A 79 3.99 14.94 -11.83
N GLN A 80 4.23 13.77 -12.41
CA GLN A 80 4.58 13.66 -13.82
C GLN A 80 3.31 13.52 -14.66
N ARG A 81 3.08 14.49 -15.55
CA ARG A 81 2.01 14.45 -16.57
C ARG A 81 2.64 14.46 -17.95
N GLY A 82 2.54 13.34 -18.66
CA GLY A 82 3.20 13.16 -19.96
C GLY A 82 4.72 13.35 -19.84
N ASN A 83 5.25 14.29 -20.64
CA ASN A 83 6.65 14.66 -20.67
C ASN A 83 6.99 15.88 -19.80
N THR A 84 6.21 16.14 -18.76
CA THR A 84 6.45 17.28 -17.88
C THR A 84 6.22 16.91 -16.43
N ILE A 85 7.10 17.35 -15.56
CA ILE A 85 6.99 17.24 -14.12
C ILE A 85 6.52 18.58 -13.57
N PHE A 86 5.42 18.56 -12.84
CA PHE A 86 4.88 19.71 -12.13
C PHE A 86 5.19 19.57 -10.64
N TYR A 87 5.73 20.63 -10.04
CA TYR A 87 5.97 20.70 -8.60
C TYR A 87 4.93 21.63 -7.99
N TYR A 88 4.26 21.15 -6.95
CA TYR A 88 3.21 21.83 -6.24
C TYR A 88 3.63 22.08 -4.78
N ASP A 89 3.22 23.22 -4.24
CA ASP A 89 3.33 23.50 -2.81
C ASP A 89 2.32 22.66 -1.99
N ARG A 90 2.39 22.79 -0.67
CA ARG A 90 1.42 22.21 0.28
C ARG A 90 -0.05 22.58 0.05
N ASN A 91 -0.31 23.67 -0.68
CA ASN A 91 -1.66 24.16 -1.00
C ASN A 91 -2.15 23.68 -2.37
N GLY A 92 -1.29 23.03 -3.15
CA GLY A 92 -1.58 22.57 -4.52
C GLY A 92 -1.31 23.62 -5.60
N HIS A 93 -0.61 24.72 -5.30
CA HIS A 93 -0.19 25.68 -6.32
C HIS A 93 1.06 25.19 -7.04
N ALA A 94 1.06 25.26 -8.37
CA ALA A 94 2.24 24.93 -9.15
C ALA A 94 3.34 25.98 -8.93
N VAL A 95 4.44 25.57 -8.30
CA VAL A 95 5.59 26.43 -7.99
C VAL A 95 6.74 26.25 -8.99
N ARG A 96 6.77 25.13 -9.71
CA ARG A 96 7.78 24.85 -10.73
C ARG A 96 7.26 23.86 -11.76
N VAL A 97 7.75 24.01 -12.97
CA VAL A 97 7.52 23.09 -14.10
C VAL A 97 8.88 22.67 -14.63
N GLN A 98 9.05 21.36 -14.85
CA GLN A 98 10.26 20.80 -15.43
C GLN A 98 9.85 19.98 -16.67
N PRO A 99 10.18 20.43 -17.89
CA PRO A 99 10.05 19.59 -19.06
C PRO A 99 11.01 18.40 -18.95
N LEU A 100 10.57 17.25 -19.43
CA LEU A 100 11.41 16.10 -19.70
C LEU A 100 11.77 16.16 -21.17
N ASP A 101 13.05 16.05 -21.46
CA ASP A 101 13.54 15.92 -22.82
C ASP A 101 13.16 14.51 -23.31
N ASP A 102 12.58 14.42 -24.51
CA ASP A 102 12.45 13.15 -25.23
C ASP A 102 13.83 12.86 -25.85
N ASP A 103 14.60 11.95 -25.23
CA ASP A 103 15.81 11.38 -25.85
C ASP A 103 15.47 10.63 -27.15
#